data_AF-A0A8J6MBD1-F1
#
_entry.id   AF-A0A8J6MBD1-F1
#
_cell.length_a   1.000
_cell.length_b   1.000
_cell.length_c   1.000
_cell.angle_alpha   90.00
_cell.angle_beta   90.00
_cell.angle_gamma   90.00
#
_symmetry.space_group_name_H-M   'P 1'
#
loop_
_entity.id
_entity.type
_entity.pdbx_description
1 polymer ?
#
loop_
_entity_poly.entity_id
_entity_poly.type
_entity_poly.pdbx_seq_one_letter_code
_entity_poly.pdbx_strand_id
1 'polypeptide(L)' 'VGNLKELRALVGLAQKGGLPAIPLSLEPFANADSALNRLKQGQVTGRVILTAG' A
#
# COMPACT_ATOMS: atom_id res chain seq x y z
N VAL A 1 8.59 -16.15 -4.80
CA VAL A 1 8.06 -15.52 -3.57
C VAL A 1 6.63 -15.97 -3.40
N GLY A 2 6.32 -16.82 -2.43
CA GLY A 2 4.95 -17.35 -2.35
C GLY A 2 4.66 -18.45 -1.34
N ASN A 3 5.40 -18.59 -0.24
CA ASN A 3 5.02 -19.51 0.82
C ASN A 3 4.83 -18.79 2.18
N LEU A 4 4.08 -19.43 3.08
CA LEU A 4 3.74 -18.88 4.40
C LEU A 4 4.98 -18.56 5.25
N LYS A 5 6.07 -19.32 5.09
CA LYS A 5 7.32 -19.10 5.83
C LYS A 5 7.97 -17.78 5.41
N GLU A 6 8.07 -17.52 4.11
CA GLU A 6 8.59 -16.26 3.55
C GLU A 6 7.74 -15.07 4.00
N LEU A 7 6.40 -15.21 3.97
CA LEU A 7 5.49 -14.16 4.43
C LEU A 7 5.68 -13.85 5.92
N ARG A 8 5.80 -14.86 6.78
CA ARG A 8 6.05 -14.67 8.22
C ARG A 8 7.38 -13.97 8.47
N ALA A 9 8.42 -14.34 7.73
CA ALA A 9 9.72 -13.66 7.82
C ALA A 9 9.61 -12.18 7.43
N LEU A 10 8.90 -11.85 6.34
CA LEU A 10 8.66 -10.48 5.92
C LEU A 10 7.87 -9.67 6.96
N VAL A 11 6.82 -10.25 7.55
CA VAL A 11 6.05 -9.60 8.62
C VAL A 11 6.93 -9.35 9.84
N GLY A 12 7.79 -10.31 10.22
CA GLY A 12 8.73 -10.14 11.32
C GLY A 12 9.74 -9.01 11.08
N LEU A 13 10.16 -8.78 9.82
CA LEU A 13 10.99 -7.63 9.45
C LEU A 13 10.22 -6.30 9.57
N ALA A 14 8.96 -6.28 9.13
CA ALA A 14 8.10 -5.10 9.24
C ALA A 14 7.86 -4.68 10.69
N GLN A 15 7.58 -5.64 11.58
CA GLN A 15 7.33 -5.40 13.01
C GLN A 15 8.55 -4.84 13.74
N LYS A 16 9.76 -5.20 13.32
CA LYS A 16 11.02 -4.70 13.89
C LYS A 16 11.34 -3.26 13.46
N GLY A 17 10.51 -2.63 12.62
CA GLY A 17 10.72 -1.26 12.14
C GLY A 17 11.87 -1.09 11.14
N GLY A 18 12.44 -2.19 10.64
CA GLY A 18 13.59 -2.17 9.72
C GLY A 18 13.21 -1.96 8.24
N LEU A 19 11.91 -1.86 7.92
CA LEU A 19 11.45 -1.61 6.56
C LEU A 19 11.15 -0.12 6.38
N PRO A 20 11.74 0.55 5.38
CA PRO A 20 11.41 1.94 5.08
C PRO A 20 9.93 2.06 4.73
N ALA A 21 9.26 3.08 5.31
CA ALA A 21 7.88 3.35 5.00
C ALA A 21 7.74 3.77 3.52
N ILE A 22 6.89 3.07 2.78
CA ILE A 22 6.49 3.51 1.44
C ILE A 22 5.43 4.60 1.64
N PRO A 23 5.48 5.74 0.92
CA PRO A 23 4.45 6.76 1.02
C PRO A 23 3.05 6.16 0.81
N LEU A 24 2.15 6.45 1.75
CA LEU A 24 0.77 5.99 1.73
C LEU A 24 -0.16 7.18 1.52
N SER A 25 -1.01 7.10 0.52
CA SER A 25 -2.14 8.03 0.31
C SER A 25 -3.43 7.32 0.71
N LEU A 26 -4.15 7.88 1.68
CA LEU A 26 -5.45 7.37 2.11
C LEU A 26 -6.54 8.15 1.39
N GLU A 27 -7.49 7.45 0.78
CA GLU A 27 -8.60 8.05 0.05
C GLU A 27 -9.91 7.41 0.50
N PRO A 28 -11.01 8.16 0.68
CA PRO A 28 -12.33 7.57 0.86
C PRO A 28 -12.70 6.68 -0.33
N PHE A 29 -13.39 5.56 -0.08
CA PHE A 29 -13.85 4.66 -1.14
C PHE A 29 -14.71 5.38 -2.18
N ALA A 30 -15.47 6.40 -1.77
CA ALA A 30 -16.24 7.27 -2.67
C ALA A 30 -15.38 7.94 -3.77
N ASN A 31 -14.06 8.09 -3.55
CA ASN A 31 -13.12 8.69 -4.48
C ASN A 31 -12.37 7.64 -5.33
N ALA A 32 -12.81 6.38 -5.36
CA ALA A 32 -12.12 5.29 -6.03
C ALA A 32 -11.75 5.61 -7.49
N ASP A 33 -12.67 6.17 -8.26
CA ASP A 33 -12.44 6.50 -9.67
C ASP A 33 -11.31 7.52 -9.85
N SER A 34 -11.28 8.56 -9.01
CA SER A 34 -10.22 9.57 -9.02
C SER A 34 -8.86 8.95 -8.65
N ALA A 35 -8.82 8.11 -7.62
CA ALA A 35 -7.61 7.42 -7.20
C ALA A 35 -7.06 6.50 -8.31
N LEU A 36 -7.93 5.75 -8.99
CA LEU A 36 -7.56 4.89 -10.11
C LEU A 36 -7.06 5.70 -11.32
N ASN A 37 -7.67 6.84 -11.63
CA ASN A 37 -7.24 7.69 -12.74
C ASN A 37 -5.85 8.30 -12.48
N ARG A 38 -5.57 8.77 -11.24
CA ARG A 38 -4.24 9.23 -10.86
C ARG A 38 -3.18 8.12 -10.95
N LEU A 39 -3.54 6.91 -10.53
CA LEU A 39 -2.66 5.74 -10.67
C LEU A 39 -2.32 5.47 -12.14
N LYS A 40 -3.33 5.46 -13.03
CA LYS A 40 -3.14 5.28 -14.49
C LYS A 40 -2.25 6.37 -15.09
N GLN A 41 -2.36 7.60 -14.59
CA GLN A 41 -1.56 8.75 -15.04
C GLN A 41 -0.14 8.77 -14.46
N GLY A 42 0.25 7.80 -13.63
CA GLY A 42 1.58 7.75 -13.00
C GLY A 42 1.78 8.78 -11.89
N GLN A 43 0.70 9.35 -11.35
CA GLN A 43 0.74 10.40 -10.33
C GLN A 43 0.80 9.86 -8.89
N VAL A 44 0.92 8.55 -8.73
CA VAL A 44 1.01 7.89 -7.42
C VAL A 44 2.43 7.40 -7.20
N THR A 45 3.16 8.04 -6.28
CA THR A 45 4.45 7.55 -5.80
C THR A 45 4.21 6.75 -4.52
N GLY A 46 4.16 5.42 -4.63
CA GLY A 46 3.94 4.54 -3.48
C GLY A 46 2.61 3.78 -3.56
N ARG A 47 1.80 3.84 -2.50
CA ARG A 47 0.52 3.11 -2.42
C ARG A 47 -0.65 4.05 -2.16
N VAL A 48 -1.77 3.79 -2.84
CA VAL A 48 -3.07 4.38 -2.53
C VAL A 48 -3.91 3.32 -1.80
N ILE A 49 -4.56 3.69 -0.70
CA ILE A 49 -5.46 2.80 0.05
C ILE A 49 -6.84 3.44 0.08
N LEU A 50 -7.83 2.71 -0.41
CA LEU A 50 -9.23 3.10 -0.28
C LEU A 50 -9.74 2.71 1.11
N THR A 51 -10.29 3.68 1.81
CA THR A 51 -10.82 3.55 3.16
C THR A 51 -12.34 3.49 3.11
N ALA A 52 -12.92 2.54 3.86
CA ALA A 52 -14.35 2.57 4.16
C ALA A 52 -14.56 3.75 5.12
N GLY A 53 -14.96 4.90 4.57
CA GLY A 53 -15.38 6.03 5.38
C GLY A 53 -16.62 5.70 6.20
#